data_AF-A0A5B8Z7Q8-F1
#
_entry.id   AF-A0A5B8Z7Q8-F1
#
_cell.length_a   1.000
_cell.length_b   1.000
_cell.length_c   1.000
_cell.angle_alpha   90.00
_cell.angle_beta   90.00
_cell.angle_gamma   90.00
#
_symmetry.space_group_name_H-M   'P 1'
#
loop_
_entity.id
_entity.type
_entity.pdbx_description
1 polymer ?
#
loop_
_entity_poly.entity_id
_entity_poly.type
_entity_poly.pdbx_seq_one_letter_code
_entity_poly.pdbx_strand_id
1 'polypeptide(L)'
;MEAIFIGPFIIKYEWVWLIISFISAYFMMKYKTKTDREFQPFFMDSVINAVIIGFITFKLSIVLFQPSILKNPLLILYSSGGKKGIIIGLVLGLIYIVWKHKKGKWSLYVWISSIVYGIVTFFITFWLSRTLFFLIV
;
A
#
# COMPACT_ATOMS: atom_id res chain seq x y z
N MET A 1 -3.07 11.98 -21.82
CA MET A 1 -1.80 11.22 -21.90
C MET A 1 -1.75 10.26 -20.72
N GLU A 2 -1.62 8.95 -20.95
CA GLU A 2 -1.79 7.94 -19.86
C GLU A 2 -0.49 7.55 -19.14
N ALA A 3 0.67 7.91 -19.71
CA ALA A 3 1.97 7.61 -19.14
C ALA A 3 3.03 8.65 -19.58
N ILE A 4 4.07 8.79 -18.75
CA ILE A 4 5.32 9.48 -19.09
C ILE A 4 6.27 8.45 -19.69
N PHE A 5 6.81 8.76 -20.86
CA PHE A 5 7.85 7.98 -21.51
C PHE A 5 9.22 8.60 -21.18
N ILE A 6 10.06 7.86 -20.45
CA ILE A 6 11.46 8.23 -20.20
C ILE A 6 12.32 7.16 -20.88
N GLY A 7 12.61 7.37 -22.17
CA GLY A 7 13.29 6.37 -23.00
C GLY A 7 12.49 5.05 -23.08
N PRO A 8 13.08 3.89 -22.72
CA PRO A 8 12.36 2.61 -22.72
C PRO A 8 11.41 2.44 -21.52
N PHE A 9 11.43 3.35 -20.54
CA PHE A 9 10.60 3.25 -19.34
C PHE A 9 9.25 3.96 -19.52
N ILE A 10 8.18 3.21 -19.29
CA ILE A 10 6.79 3.70 -19.33
C ILE A 10 6.29 3.83 -17.90
N ILE A 11 6.19 5.06 -17.40
CA ILE A 11 5.65 5.34 -16.06
C ILE A 11 4.22 5.81 -16.22
N LYS A 12 3.26 4.95 -15.85
CA LYS A 12 1.83 5.31 -15.82
C LYS A 12 1.58 6.36 -14.73
N TYR A 13 0.84 7.42 -15.04
CA TYR A 13 0.49 8.47 -14.07
C TYR A 13 -0.22 7.93 -12.84
N GLU A 14 -0.99 6.84 -13.00
CA GLU A 14 -1.65 6.14 -11.90
C GLU A 14 -0.66 5.74 -10.79
N TRP A 15 0.56 5.30 -11.13
CA TRP A 15 1.57 4.91 -10.15
C TRP A 15 2.13 6.12 -9.40
N VAL A 16 2.24 7.26 -10.08
CA VAL A 16 2.68 8.52 -9.48
C VAL A 16 1.66 8.98 -8.42
N TRP A 17 0.37 8.99 -8.76
CA TRP A 17 -0.70 9.36 -7.83
C TRP A 17 -0.79 8.39 -6.66
N LEU A 18 -0.58 7.10 -6.91
CA LEU A 18 -0.56 6.06 -5.89
C LEU A 18 0.58 6.29 -4.87
N ILE A 19 1.79 6.60 -5.35
CA ILE A 19 2.94 6.93 -4.49
C ILE A 19 2.67 8.19 -3.66
N ILE A 20 2.19 9.27 -4.29
CA ILE A 20 1.86 10.52 -3.60
C ILE A 20 0.83 10.26 -2.48
N SER A 21 -0.19 9.45 -2.76
CA SER A 21 -1.23 9.11 -1.80
C SER A 21 -0.70 8.30 -0.61
N PHE A 22 0.22 7.35 -0.85
CA PHE A 22 0.88 6.62 0.24
C PHE A 22 1.73 7.54 1.11
N ILE A 23 2.49 8.45 0.49
CA ILE A 23 3.33 9.41 1.21
C ILE A 23 2.46 10.33 2.09
N SER A 24 1.39 10.90 1.53
CA SER A 24 0.46 11.76 2.27
C SER A 24 -0.23 11.01 3.42
N ALA A 25 -0.69 9.79 3.19
CA ALA A 25 -1.29 8.97 4.23
C ALA A 25 -0.30 8.66 5.36
N TYR A 26 0.95 8.34 5.03
CA TYR A 26 2.01 8.10 6.01
C TYR A 26 2.26 9.33 6.90
N PHE A 27 2.45 10.51 6.28
CA PHE A 27 2.68 11.74 7.05
C PHE A 27 1.48 12.11 7.92
N MET A 28 0.25 11.92 7.43
CA MET A 28 -0.96 12.21 8.20
C MET A 28 -1.10 11.28 9.41
N MET A 29 -0.88 9.98 9.23
CA MET A 29 -0.90 9.02 10.36
C MET A 29 0.21 9.34 11.38
N LYS A 30 1.41 9.66 10.90
CA LYS A 30 2.52 10.09 11.76
C LYS A 30 2.16 11.36 12.54
N TYR A 31 1.54 12.34 11.91
CA TYR A 31 1.09 13.56 12.56
C TYR A 31 0.01 13.27 13.62
N LYS A 32 -1.00 12.46 13.29
CA LYS A 32 -2.11 12.11 14.19
C LYS A 32 -1.67 11.35 15.43
N THR A 33 -0.67 10.48 15.29
CA THR A 33 -0.15 9.64 16.38
C THR A 33 0.96 10.28 17.19
N LYS A 34 1.41 11.49 16.83
CA LYS A 34 2.54 12.20 17.47
C LYS A 34 2.37 12.43 18.98
N THR A 35 1.12 12.51 19.45
CA THR A 35 0.82 12.73 20.88
C THR A 35 1.29 11.56 21.75
N ASP A 36 1.28 10.34 21.21
CA ASP A 36 1.65 9.14 21.95
C ASP A 36 2.97 8.58 21.38
N ARG A 37 4.06 8.88 22.09
CA ARG A 37 5.43 8.57 21.65
C ARG A 37 5.77 7.09 21.70
N GLU A 38 5.06 6.29 22.51
CA GLU A 38 5.26 4.84 22.55
C GLU A 38 4.39 4.15 21.49
N PHE A 39 3.17 4.64 21.28
CA PHE A 39 2.25 4.10 20.29
C PHE A 39 2.71 4.36 18.86
N GLN A 40 3.14 5.59 18.55
CA GLN A 40 3.50 6.01 17.19
C GLN A 40 4.48 5.07 16.48
N PRO A 41 5.69 4.78 17.03
CA PRO A 41 6.65 3.93 16.33
C PRO A 41 6.11 2.51 16.15
N PHE A 42 5.49 1.93 17.18
CA PHE A 42 4.89 0.60 17.10
C PHE A 42 3.80 0.52 16.03
N PHE A 43 2.91 1.52 15.98
CA PHE A 43 1.83 1.60 15.00
C PHE A 43 2.39 1.77 13.58
N MET A 44 3.33 2.69 13.39
CA MET A 44 3.88 2.97 12.06
C MET A 44 4.70 1.80 11.52
N ASP A 45 5.48 1.12 12.36
CA ASP A 45 6.15 -0.11 11.96
C ASP A 45 5.16 -1.20 11.60
N SER A 46 4.05 -1.32 12.34
CA SER A 46 2.99 -2.30 12.04
C SER A 46 2.35 -2.03 10.68
N VAL A 47 2.07 -0.77 10.36
CA VAL A 47 1.48 -0.35 9.09
C VAL A 47 2.46 -0.56 7.93
N ILE A 48 3.71 -0.12 8.06
CA ILE A 48 4.74 -0.30 7.02
C ILE A 48 4.98 -1.79 6.75
N ASN A 49 5.13 -2.59 7.81
CA ASN A 49 5.31 -4.03 7.66
C ASN A 49 4.11 -4.69 6.98
N ALA A 50 2.88 -4.26 7.27
CA ALA A 50 1.70 -4.78 6.60
C ALA A 50 1.66 -4.45 5.10
N VAL A 51 2.04 -3.22 4.74
CA VAL A 51 2.14 -2.80 3.33
C VAL A 51 3.23 -3.61 2.61
N ILE A 52 4.38 -3.81 3.24
CA ILE A 52 5.48 -4.62 2.69
C ILE A 52 5.03 -6.07 2.52
N ILE A 53 4.39 -6.67 3.52
CA ILE A 53 3.85 -8.04 3.44
C ILE A 53 2.84 -8.12 2.31
N GLY A 54 1.88 -7.21 2.23
CA GLY A 54 0.89 -7.18 1.16
C GLY A 54 1.51 -7.05 -0.22
N PHE A 55 2.55 -6.21 -0.38
CA PHE A 55 3.28 -6.04 -1.62
C PHE A 55 4.08 -7.29 -2.02
N ILE A 56 4.81 -7.89 -1.08
CA ILE A 56 5.57 -9.12 -1.30
C ILE A 56 4.61 -10.25 -1.67
N THR A 57 3.51 -10.41 -0.94
CA THR A 57 2.46 -11.39 -1.24
C THR A 57 1.84 -11.16 -2.61
N PHE A 58 1.54 -9.91 -2.98
CA PHE A 58 1.05 -9.57 -4.32
C PHE A 58 2.05 -10.02 -5.40
N LYS A 59 3.35 -9.75 -5.22
CA LYS A 59 4.38 -10.14 -6.18
C LYS A 59 4.55 -11.67 -6.24
N LEU A 60 4.52 -12.35 -5.09
CA LEU A 60 4.64 -13.81 -5.01
C LEU A 60 3.38 -14.55 -5.47
N SER A 61 2.21 -13.91 -5.45
CA SER A 61 0.96 -14.52 -5.91
C SER A 61 1.01 -14.98 -7.37
N ILE A 62 1.88 -14.36 -8.18
CA ILE A 62 2.17 -14.76 -9.56
C ILE A 62 2.62 -16.22 -9.62
N VAL A 63 3.49 -16.63 -8.69
CA VAL A 63 3.99 -18.01 -8.63
C VAL A 63 2.85 -18.98 -8.30
N LEU A 64 1.91 -18.57 -7.45
CA LEU A 64 0.75 -19.39 -7.08
C LEU A 64 -0.24 -19.55 -8.25
N PHE A 65 -0.47 -18.49 -9.04
CA PHE A 65 -1.48 -18.50 -10.10
C PHE A 65 -0.95 -18.89 -11.48
N GLN A 66 0.36 -18.83 -11.70
CA GLN A 66 1.01 -19.18 -12.96
C GLN A 66 2.28 -20.01 -12.68
N PRO A 67 2.13 -21.30 -12.34
CA PRO A 67 3.25 -22.18 -12.00
C PRO A 67 4.22 -22.41 -13.18
N SER A 68 3.81 -22.13 -14.43
CA SER A 68 4.67 -22.15 -15.60
C SER A 68 5.86 -21.18 -15.51
N ILE A 69 5.77 -20.15 -14.66
CA ILE A 69 6.83 -19.15 -14.43
C ILE A 69 8.05 -19.75 -13.71
N LEU A 70 7.90 -20.89 -13.02
CA LEU A 70 9.04 -21.61 -12.43
C LEU A 70 10.06 -22.06 -13.48
N LYS A 71 9.65 -22.20 -14.75
CA LYS A 71 10.56 -22.53 -15.86
C LYS A 71 11.40 -21.34 -16.33
N ASN A 72 11.02 -20.10 -15.99
CA ASN A 72 11.76 -18.91 -16.36
C ASN A 72 11.62 -17.82 -15.27
N PRO A 73 12.50 -17.80 -14.25
CA PRO A 73 12.35 -16.96 -13.07
C PRO A 73 12.39 -15.45 -13.36
N LEU A 74 12.93 -15.05 -14.52
CA LEU A 74 12.90 -13.66 -14.98
C LEU A 74 11.46 -13.15 -15.19
N LEU A 75 10.52 -14.03 -15.57
CA LEU A 75 9.12 -13.67 -15.75
C LEU A 75 8.45 -13.20 -14.45
N ILE A 76 8.97 -13.55 -13.27
CA ILE A 76 8.42 -13.10 -11.97
C ILE A 76 8.54 -11.58 -11.82
N LEU A 77 9.61 -10.97 -12.37
CA LEU A 77 9.83 -9.54 -12.29
C LEU A 77 8.87 -8.76 -13.20
N TYR A 78 8.59 -9.29 -14.39
CA TYR A 78 7.77 -8.65 -15.43
C TYR A 78 6.28 -8.97 -15.34
N SER A 79 5.92 -10.09 -14.72
CA SER A 79 4.52 -10.49 -14.59
C SER A 79 3.85 -9.71 -13.45
N SER A 80 2.52 -9.56 -13.56
CA SER A 80 1.70 -9.00 -12.50
C SER A 80 0.78 -10.08 -11.93
N GLY A 81 0.59 -10.10 -10.61
CA GLY A 81 -0.34 -11.04 -9.95
C GLY A 81 -1.81 -10.79 -10.30
N GLY A 82 -2.07 -9.73 -11.07
CA GLY A 82 -3.39 -9.28 -11.45
C GLY A 82 -4.28 -8.97 -10.24
N LYS A 83 -5.58 -8.96 -10.48
CA LYS A 83 -6.60 -8.67 -9.45
C LYS A 83 -6.58 -9.68 -8.29
N LYS A 84 -6.32 -10.96 -8.58
CA LYS A 84 -6.28 -12.03 -7.56
C LYS A 84 -5.11 -11.83 -6.59
N GLY A 85 -3.93 -11.47 -7.09
CA GLY A 85 -2.79 -11.16 -6.25
C GLY A 85 -3.02 -9.99 -5.31
N ILE A 86 -3.72 -8.95 -5.77
CA ILE A 86 -4.04 -7.77 -4.95
C ILE A 86 -4.92 -8.20 -3.77
N ILE A 87 -5.94 -9.03 -4.02
CA ILE A 87 -6.83 -9.53 -2.97
C ILE A 87 -6.06 -10.33 -1.92
N ILE A 88 -5.18 -11.25 -2.32
CA ILE A 88 -4.38 -12.04 -1.36
C ILE A 88 -3.44 -11.14 -0.56
N GLY A 89 -2.77 -10.19 -1.23
CA GLY A 89 -1.91 -9.21 -0.56
C GLY A 89 -2.65 -8.38 0.49
N LEU A 90 -3.85 -7.90 0.17
CA LEU A 90 -4.71 -7.18 1.10
C LEU A 90 -5.14 -8.05 2.29
N VAL A 91 -5.58 -9.28 2.03
CA VAL A 91 -6.01 -10.21 3.08
C VAL A 91 -4.86 -10.52 4.04
N LEU A 92 -3.67 -10.85 3.55
CA LEU A 92 -2.52 -11.15 4.40
C LEU A 92 -2.01 -9.91 5.16
N GLY A 93 -2.01 -8.73 4.52
CA GLY A 93 -1.69 -7.46 5.20
C GLY A 93 -2.66 -7.16 6.34
N LEU A 94 -3.96 -7.34 6.13
CA LEU A 94 -4.99 -7.15 7.16
C LEU A 94 -4.83 -8.15 8.32
N ILE A 95 -4.59 -9.43 8.02
CA ILE A 95 -4.33 -10.46 9.04
C ILE A 95 -3.13 -10.07 9.90
N TYR A 96 -2.04 -9.60 9.28
CA TYR A 96 -0.85 -9.15 9.99
C TYR A 96 -1.16 -7.96 10.93
N ILE A 97 -1.88 -6.95 10.43
CA ILE A 97 -2.29 -5.77 11.20
C ILE A 97 -3.12 -6.18 12.42
N VAL A 98 -4.12 -7.04 12.24
CA VAL A 98 -5.00 -7.51 13.33
C VAL A 98 -4.20 -8.34 14.35
N TRP A 99 -3.29 -9.20 13.88
CA TRP A 99 -2.43 -9.98 14.77
C TRP A 99 -1.48 -9.09 15.58
N LYS A 100 -0.92 -8.06 14.95
CA LYS A 100 0.00 -7.12 15.60
C LYS A 100 -0.73 -6.23 16.62
N HIS A 101 -1.96 -5.82 16.33
CA HIS A 101 -2.84 -5.16 17.31
C HIS A 101 -3.03 -6.01 18.56
N LYS A 102 -3.37 -7.31 18.40
CA LYS A 102 -3.58 -8.22 19.55
C LYS A 102 -2.36 -8.35 20.46
N LYS A 103 -1.15 -8.11 19.93
CA LYS A 103 0.10 -8.08 20.71
C LYS A 103 0.35 -6.74 21.38
N GLY A 104 -0.24 -5.66 20.89
CA GLY A 104 -0.16 -4.34 21.49
C GLY A 104 -1.17 -4.21 22.63
N LYS A 105 -0.77 -3.59 23.75
CA LYS A 105 -1.68 -3.27 24.87
C LYS A 105 -2.49 -1.98 24.63
N TRP A 106 -2.55 -1.51 23.38
CA TRP A 106 -3.13 -0.22 23.02
C TRP A 106 -4.64 -0.32 22.80
N SER A 107 -5.35 0.77 23.06
CA SER A 107 -6.80 0.84 22.83
C SER A 107 -7.14 0.61 21.36
N LEU A 108 -8.05 -0.35 21.11
CA LEU A 108 -8.54 -0.69 19.79
C LEU A 108 -9.17 0.52 19.08
N TYR A 109 -9.76 1.45 19.83
CA TYR A 109 -10.32 2.68 19.28
C TYR A 109 -9.24 3.60 18.67
N VAL A 110 -8.12 3.79 19.38
CA VAL A 110 -7.01 4.64 18.88
C VAL A 110 -6.34 3.98 17.66
N TRP A 111 -6.23 2.66 17.67
CA TRP A 111 -5.70 1.88 16.56
C TRP A 111 -6.57 2.00 15.30
N ILE A 112 -7.86 1.69 15.40
CA ILE A 112 -8.79 1.73 14.27
C ILE A 112 -8.94 3.15 13.75
N SER A 113 -9.10 4.15 14.62
CA SER A 113 -9.20 5.54 14.18
C SER A 113 -7.97 5.96 13.40
N SER A 114 -6.76 5.62 13.85
CA SER A 114 -5.51 5.92 13.11
C SER A 114 -5.45 5.26 11.74
N ILE A 115 -5.88 4.01 11.61
CA ILE A 115 -5.99 3.30 10.32
C ILE A 115 -7.01 3.99 9.40
N VAL A 116 -8.19 4.34 9.95
CA VAL A 116 -9.24 5.03 9.19
C VAL A 116 -8.74 6.38 8.67
N TYR A 117 -8.05 7.17 9.49
CA TYR A 117 -7.42 8.41 9.04
C TYR A 117 -6.43 8.18 7.89
N GLY A 118 -5.62 7.11 7.97
CA GLY A 118 -4.70 6.73 6.91
C GLY A 118 -5.42 6.38 5.60
N ILE A 119 -6.44 5.53 5.66
CA ILE A 119 -7.23 5.09 4.51
C ILE A 119 -7.97 6.27 3.87
N VAL A 120 -8.65 7.09 4.69
CA VAL A 120 -9.39 8.26 4.21
C VAL A 120 -8.44 9.25 3.53
N THR A 121 -7.29 9.53 4.15
CA THR A 121 -6.29 10.43 3.55
C THR A 121 -5.75 9.88 2.24
N PHE A 122 -5.46 8.57 2.17
CA PHE A 122 -5.04 7.92 0.94
C PHE A 122 -6.06 8.11 -0.18
N PHE A 123 -7.33 7.81 0.06
CA PHE A 123 -8.37 7.94 -0.95
C PHE A 123 -8.59 9.39 -1.36
N ILE A 124 -8.65 10.33 -0.41
CA ILE A 124 -8.81 11.76 -0.71
C ILE A 124 -7.65 12.24 -1.58
N THR A 125 -6.40 11.98 -1.17
CA THR A 125 -5.22 12.42 -1.94
C THR A 125 -5.19 11.77 -3.32
N PHE A 126 -5.54 10.49 -3.44
CA PHE A 126 -5.55 9.79 -4.72
C PHE A 126 -6.56 10.38 -5.68
N TRP A 127 -7.81 10.52 -5.24
CA TRP A 127 -8.88 11.08 -6.06
C TRP A 127 -8.61 12.54 -6.40
N LEU A 128 -8.19 13.35 -5.44
CA LEU A 128 -7.88 14.77 -5.66
C LEU A 128 -6.76 14.94 -6.69
N SER A 129 -5.65 14.21 -6.53
CA SER A 129 -4.50 14.29 -7.46
C SER A 129 -4.90 13.85 -8.86
N ARG A 130 -5.69 12.77 -8.96
CA ARG A 130 -6.21 12.27 -10.23
C ARG A 130 -7.15 13.27 -10.92
N THR A 131 -8.08 13.88 -10.18
CA THR A 131 -9.03 14.85 -10.74
C THR A 131 -8.35 16.15 -11.14
N LEU A 132 -7.42 16.66 -10.32
CA LEU A 132 -6.70 17.89 -10.64
C LEU A 132 -5.88 17.72 -11.93
N PHE A 133 -5.20 16.59 -12.09
CA PHE A 133 -4.45 16.31 -13.31
C PHE A 133 -5.36 16.23 -14.54
N PHE A 134 -6.52 15.58 -14.42
CA PHE A 134 -7.50 15.51 -15.50
C PHE A 134 -8.10 16.87 -15.88
N LEU A 135 -8.19 17.82 -14.95
CA LEU A 135 -8.71 19.16 -15.23
C LEU A 135 -7.67 20.08 -15.89
N ILE A 136 -6.38 19.83 -15.66
CA ILE A 136 -5.28 20.66 -16.17
C ILE A 136 -4.81 20.22 -17.57
N VAL A 137 -5.01 18.95 -17.92
CA VAL A 137 -4.55 18.32 -19.19
C VAL A 137 -5.73 17.99 -20.09
#